data_AF-A0A531JMK4-F1
#
_entry.id   AF-A0A531JMK4-F1
#
_cell.length_a   1.000
_cell.length_b   1.000
_cell.length_c   1.000
_cell.angle_alpha   90.00
_cell.angle_beta   90.00
_cell.angle_gamma   90.00
#
_symmetry.space_group_name_H-M   'P 1'
#
loop_
_entity.id
_entity.type
_entity.pdbx_description
1 polymer ?
#
loop_
_entity_poly.entity_id
_entity_poly.type
_entity_poly.pdbx_seq_one_letter_code
_entity_poly.pdbx_strand_id
1 'polypeptide(L)'
;NHVGNEKAAQEAVAAIRENGGKAVAIRADISSVSDISRLFDETEKQMGAIDIVVANVGVAVIKPLVEATEADFDHVFGANAKGTFFTLQEAARRVRDGGRIIAVSTGGTRMFFTQTA
;
A
#
# COMPACT_ATOMS: atom_id res chain seq x y z
N ASN A 1 -6.11 -3.44 1.78
CA ASN A 1 -6.71 -3.17 0.45
C ASN A 1 -6.12 -4.13 -0.58
N HIS A 2 -6.72 -4.23 -1.77
CA HIS A 2 -6.17 -5.01 -2.90
C HIS A 2 -6.45 -4.31 -4.24
N VAL A 3 -5.62 -4.59 -5.24
CA VAL A 3 -5.79 -4.08 -6.62
C VAL A 3 -6.38 -5.12 -7.56
N GLY A 4 -5.89 -6.37 -7.50
CA GLY A 4 -6.27 -7.42 -8.44
C GLY A 4 -6.32 -8.85 -7.89
N ASN A 5 -5.94 -9.09 -6.64
CA ASN A 5 -6.01 -10.41 -6.02
C ASN A 5 -7.08 -10.45 -4.92
N GLU A 6 -8.34 -10.41 -5.34
CA GLU A 6 -9.49 -10.44 -4.43
C GLU A 6 -9.52 -11.73 -3.61
N LYS A 7 -9.18 -12.88 -4.22
CA LYS A 7 -9.16 -14.18 -3.53
C LYS A 7 -8.22 -14.14 -2.32
N ALA A 8 -6.96 -13.74 -2.50
CA ALA A 8 -6.01 -13.65 -1.39
C ALA A 8 -6.44 -12.62 -0.33
N ALA A 9 -7.08 -11.52 -0.75
CA ALA A 9 -7.62 -10.54 0.19
C ALA A 9 -8.74 -11.13 1.05
N GLN A 10 -9.64 -11.94 0.46
CA GLN A 10 -10.70 -12.61 1.21
C GLN A 10 -10.17 -13.74 2.10
N GLU A 11 -9.15 -14.47 1.67
CA GLU A 11 -8.46 -15.46 2.51
C GLU A 11 -7.87 -14.80 3.78
N ALA A 12 -7.22 -13.64 3.63
CA ALA A 12 -6.71 -12.88 4.77
C ALA A 12 -7.84 -12.39 5.70
N VAL A 13 -8.95 -11.92 5.14
CA VAL A 13 -10.13 -11.51 5.93
C VAL A 13 -10.70 -12.70 6.71
N ALA A 14 -10.85 -13.85 6.07
CA ALA A 14 -11.36 -15.07 6.69
C ALA A 14 -10.46 -15.48 7.86
N ALA A 15 -9.15 -15.56 7.64
CA ALA A 15 -8.18 -15.89 8.68
C ALA A 15 -8.25 -14.93 9.88
N ILE A 16 -8.38 -13.62 9.66
CA ILE A 16 -8.51 -12.65 10.77
C ILE A 16 -9.80 -12.89 11.56
N ARG A 17 -10.92 -13.14 10.85
CA ARG A 17 -12.23 -13.38 11.48
C ARG A 17 -12.27 -14.69 12.26
N GLU A 18 -11.67 -15.76 11.74
CA GLU A 18 -11.53 -17.05 12.42
C GLU A 18 -10.74 -16.92 13.74
N ASN A 19 -9.81 -15.98 13.81
CA ASN A 19 -9.06 -15.65 15.04
C ASN A 19 -9.78 -14.62 15.94
N GLY A 20 -11.07 -14.34 15.69
CA GLY A 20 -11.90 -13.44 16.51
C GLY A 20 -11.72 -11.94 16.20
N GLY A 21 -10.95 -11.60 15.15
CA GLY A 21 -10.75 -10.21 14.72
C GLY A 21 -11.86 -9.69 13.81
N LYS A 22 -11.88 -8.36 13.61
CA LYS A 22 -12.72 -7.70 12.59
C LYS A 22 -11.85 -7.33 11.39
N ALA A 23 -12.27 -7.76 10.19
CA ALA A 23 -11.57 -7.45 8.95
C ALA A 23 -12.54 -7.18 7.79
N VAL A 24 -12.12 -6.31 6.89
CA VAL A 24 -12.78 -6.00 5.61
C VAL A 24 -11.73 -5.87 4.52
N ALA A 25 -12.05 -6.36 3.32
CA ALA A 25 -11.22 -6.17 2.14
C ALA A 25 -11.83 -5.08 1.27
N ILE A 26 -11.10 -3.98 1.09
CA ILE A 26 -11.51 -2.87 0.20
C ILE A 26 -10.60 -2.87 -1.02
N ARG A 27 -11.21 -2.87 -2.22
CA ARG A 27 -10.48 -2.71 -3.49
C ARG A 27 -10.07 -1.26 -3.68
N ALA A 28 -8.78 -1.02 -3.86
CA ALA A 28 -8.22 0.31 -4.10
C ALA A 28 -6.86 0.21 -4.81
N ASP A 29 -6.73 0.94 -5.91
CA ASP A 29 -5.47 1.19 -6.58
C ASP A 29 -4.74 2.37 -5.95
N ILE A 30 -3.64 2.07 -5.27
CA ILE A 30 -2.86 3.10 -4.58
C ILE A 30 -2.10 4.01 -5.55
N SER A 31 -2.00 3.69 -6.84
CA SER A 31 -1.46 4.64 -7.83
C SER A 31 -2.45 5.77 -8.16
N SER A 32 -3.72 5.62 -7.76
CA SER A 32 -4.81 6.57 -7.93
C SER A 32 -5.14 7.28 -6.62
N VAL A 33 -4.95 8.61 -6.60
CA VAL A 33 -5.19 9.45 -5.40
C VAL A 33 -6.66 9.42 -4.97
N SER A 34 -7.59 9.35 -5.93
CA SER A 34 -9.02 9.25 -5.62
C SER A 34 -9.36 7.91 -4.96
N ASP A 35 -8.70 6.83 -5.37
CA ASP A 35 -8.88 5.51 -4.75
C ASP A 35 -8.27 5.46 -3.35
N ILE A 36 -7.17 6.16 -3.11
CA ILE A 36 -6.61 6.33 -1.76
C ILE A 36 -7.62 7.06 -0.87
N SER A 37 -8.13 8.23 -1.26
CA SER A 37 -9.12 8.95 -0.46
C SER A 37 -10.33 8.07 -0.14
N ARG A 38 -10.87 7.40 -1.17
CA ARG A 38 -12.01 6.49 -1.03
C ARG A 38 -11.72 5.32 -0.09
N LEU A 39 -10.49 4.79 -0.11
CA LEU A 39 -10.08 3.70 0.79
C LEU A 39 -10.16 4.15 2.26
N PHE A 40 -9.70 5.36 2.58
CA PHE A 40 -9.80 5.90 3.93
C PHE A 40 -11.26 6.15 4.32
N ASP A 41 -12.05 6.77 3.45
CA ASP A 41 -13.49 7.02 3.69
C ASP A 41 -14.25 5.72 4.01
N GLU A 42 -14.07 4.68 3.19
CA GLU A 42 -14.72 3.39 3.39
C GLU A 42 -14.19 2.64 4.62
N THR A 43 -12.90 2.80 4.94
CA THR A 43 -12.33 2.24 6.17
C THR A 43 -12.98 2.85 7.40
N GLU A 44 -13.10 4.18 7.46
CA GLU A 44 -13.72 4.86 8.60
C GLU A 44 -15.19 4.49 8.76
N LYS A 45 -15.91 4.42 7.64
CA LYS A 45 -17.33 4.01 7.61
C LYS A 45 -17.53 2.59 8.14
N GLN A 46 -16.64 1.65 7.82
CA GLN A 46 -16.81 0.23 8.16
C GLN A 46 -16.17 -0.14 9.50
N MET A 47 -15.08 0.54 9.89
CA MET A 47 -14.22 0.16 11.01
C MET A 47 -14.18 1.20 12.14
N GLY A 48 -14.60 2.44 11.87
CA GLY A 48 -14.49 3.56 12.80
C GLY A 48 -13.18 4.32 12.65
N ALA A 49 -12.84 5.14 13.66
CA ALA A 49 -11.64 5.98 13.64
C ALA A 49 -10.35 5.18 13.37
N ILE A 50 -9.42 5.78 12.63
CA ILE A 50 -8.17 5.13 12.23
C ILE A 50 -7.09 5.36 13.29
N ASP A 51 -6.56 4.26 13.81
CA ASP A 51 -5.51 4.27 14.83
C ASP A 51 -4.12 4.06 14.23
N ILE A 52 -4.05 3.22 13.20
CA ILE A 52 -2.80 2.79 12.59
C ILE A 52 -2.96 2.72 11.08
N VAL A 53 -2.03 3.33 10.35
CA VAL A 53 -1.87 3.14 8.91
C VAL A 53 -0.51 2.50 8.64
N VAL A 54 -0.52 1.48 7.79
CA VAL A 54 0.69 0.84 7.27
C VAL A 54 0.74 1.02 5.75
N ALA A 55 1.55 1.96 5.28
CA ALA A 55 1.86 2.14 3.86
C ALA A 55 2.88 1.08 3.44
N ASN A 56 2.37 -0.10 3.05
CA ASN A 56 3.17 -1.28 2.73
C ASN A 56 3.23 -1.63 1.24
N VAL A 57 2.37 -1.05 0.40
CA VAL A 57 2.34 -1.45 -1.01
C VAL A 57 3.68 -1.17 -1.68
N GLY A 58 4.21 -2.20 -2.34
CA GLY A 58 5.45 -2.13 -3.08
C GLY A 58 5.39 -3.06 -4.28
N VAL A 59 5.76 -2.56 -5.46
CA VAL A 59 5.93 -3.34 -6.69
C VAL A 59 7.36 -3.22 -7.19
N ALA A 60 7.85 -4.25 -7.85
CA ALA A 60 9.18 -4.27 -8.44
C ALA A 60 9.09 -4.78 -9.88
N VAL A 61 9.83 -4.12 -10.77
CA VAL A 61 10.03 -4.57 -12.13
C VAL A 61 11.51 -4.89 -12.28
N ILE A 62 11.82 -6.14 -12.61
CA ILE A 62 13.21 -6.62 -12.76
C ILE A 62 13.47 -6.83 -14.25
N LYS A 63 14.29 -5.95 -14.83
CA LYS A 63 14.72 -6.03 -16.23
C LYS A 63 16.00 -5.21 -16.47
N PRO A 64 16.69 -5.43 -17.60
CA PRO A 64 17.75 -4.51 -18.05
C PRO A 64 17.23 -3.08 -18.19
N LEU A 65 18.03 -2.10 -17.77
CA LEU A 65 17.63 -0.68 -17.80
C LEU A 65 17.23 -0.21 -19.21
N VAL A 66 17.94 -0.70 -20.24
CA VAL A 66 17.68 -0.36 -21.65
C VAL A 66 16.36 -0.91 -22.18
N GLU A 67 15.76 -1.88 -21.48
CA GLU A 67 14.45 -2.46 -21.80
C GLU A 67 13.31 -1.84 -20.96
N ALA A 68 13.63 -0.88 -20.07
CA ALA A 68 12.64 -0.21 -19.25
C ALA A 68 11.79 0.73 -20.10
N THR A 69 10.48 0.56 -20.01
CA THR A 69 9.50 1.40 -20.68
C THR A 69 8.95 2.45 -19.71
N GLU A 70 8.36 3.50 -20.25
CA GLU A 70 7.62 4.50 -19.46
C GLU A 70 6.52 3.85 -18.60
N ALA A 71 5.83 2.84 -19.14
CA ALA A 71 4.80 2.11 -18.40
C ALA A 71 5.36 1.38 -17.17
N ASP A 72 6.60 0.87 -17.22
CA ASP A 72 7.24 0.28 -16.05
C ASP A 72 7.59 1.31 -14.99
N PHE A 73 8.10 2.47 -15.45
CA PHE A 73 8.39 3.59 -14.57
C PHE A 73 7.13 4.05 -13.86
N ASP A 74 6.05 4.29 -14.62
CA ASP A 74 4.76 4.73 -14.08
C ASP A 74 4.15 3.70 -13.14
N HIS A 75 4.30 2.40 -13.44
CA HIS A 75 3.83 1.35 -12.55
C HIS A 75 4.57 1.38 -11.20
N VAL A 76 5.91 1.44 -11.23
CA VAL A 76 6.75 1.44 -10.02
C VAL A 76 6.61 2.74 -9.23
N PHE A 77 6.76 3.90 -9.87
CA PHE A 77 6.67 5.20 -9.20
C PHE A 77 5.24 5.58 -8.84
N GLY A 78 4.26 5.21 -9.68
CA GLY A 78 2.85 5.37 -9.37
C GLY A 78 2.49 4.65 -8.07
N ALA A 79 2.95 3.41 -7.90
CA ALA A 79 2.69 2.65 -6.69
C ALA A 79 3.56 3.07 -5.51
N ASN A 80 4.88 2.96 -5.65
CA ASN A 80 5.81 3.01 -4.52
C ASN A 80 6.09 4.43 -4.04
N ALA A 81 6.04 5.43 -4.94
CA ALA A 81 6.34 6.82 -4.61
C ALA A 81 5.07 7.64 -4.45
N LYS A 82 4.32 7.85 -5.54
CA LYS A 82 3.08 8.64 -5.53
C LYS A 82 2.05 8.02 -4.57
N GLY A 83 1.79 6.73 -4.69
CA GLY A 83 0.79 6.05 -3.85
C GLY A 83 1.14 6.09 -2.37
N THR A 84 2.39 5.78 -2.02
CA THR A 84 2.88 5.92 -0.64
C THR A 84 2.73 7.34 -0.13
N PHE A 85 3.16 8.36 -0.90
CA PHE A 85 3.09 9.75 -0.49
C PHE A 85 1.66 10.18 -0.14
N PHE A 86 0.70 9.91 -1.04
CA PHE A 86 -0.69 10.30 -0.81
C PHE A 86 -1.38 9.45 0.27
N THR A 87 -0.95 8.20 0.46
CA THR A 87 -1.39 7.39 1.61
C THR A 87 -0.92 8.00 2.93
N LEU A 88 0.35 8.44 3.00
CA LEU A 88 0.88 9.12 4.18
C LEU A 88 0.21 10.48 4.41
N GLN A 89 -0.18 11.18 3.34
CA GLN A 89 -0.93 12.43 3.44
C GLN A 89 -2.32 12.21 4.05
N GLU A 90 -3.08 11.22 3.59
CA GLU A 90 -4.38 10.88 4.21
C GLU A 90 -4.21 10.39 5.65
N ALA A 91 -3.18 9.57 5.91
CA ALA A 91 -2.87 9.10 7.25
C ALA A 91 -2.57 10.27 8.21
N ALA A 92 -1.78 11.26 7.78
CA ALA A 92 -1.46 12.43 8.58
C ALA A 92 -2.69 13.31 8.89
N ARG A 93 -3.74 13.24 8.06
CA ARG A 93 -5.00 13.98 8.27
C ARG A 93 -5.98 13.24 9.17
N ARG A 94 -5.98 11.91 9.14
CA ARG A 94 -7.08 11.09 9.69
C ARG A 94 -6.70 10.18 10.84
N VAL A 95 -5.42 9.82 10.98
CA VAL A 95 -4.98 9.02 12.13
C VAL A 95 -5.16 9.84 13.39
N ARG A 96 -5.88 9.28 14.37
CA ARG A 96 -6.18 9.98 15.62
C ARG A 96 -4.93 10.24 16.45
N ASP A 97 -5.04 11.18 17.38
CA ASP A 97 -3.99 11.46 18.36
C ASP A 97 -3.57 10.18 19.10
N GLY A 98 -2.25 10.01 19.25
CA GLY A 98 -1.67 8.81 19.83
C GLY A 98 -1.61 7.59 18.89
N GLY A 99 -2.06 7.72 17.64
CA GLY A 99 -1.95 6.70 16.59
C GLY A 99 -0.55 6.53 15.98
N ARG A 100 -0.42 5.68 14.96
CA ARG A 100 0.86 5.38 14.28
C ARG A 100 0.73 5.39 12.76
N ILE A 101 1.73 5.95 12.09
CA ILE A 101 1.90 5.88 10.65
C ILE A 101 3.21 5.14 10.38
N ILE A 102 3.12 4.01 9.68
CA ILE A 102 4.24 3.13 9.38
C ILE A 102 4.44 3.10 7.87
N ALA A 103 5.61 3.50 7.40
CA ALA A 103 6.02 3.36 6.01
C ALA A 103 6.99 2.19 5.87
N VAL A 104 6.62 1.20 5.06
CA VAL A 104 7.51 0.06 4.77
C VAL A 104 8.30 0.39 3.52
N SER A 105 9.62 0.40 3.66
CA SER A 105 10.56 0.61 2.55
C SER A 105 11.25 -0.71 2.21
N THR A 106 12.51 -0.65 1.76
CA THR A 106 13.31 -1.82 1.42
C THR A 106 14.75 -1.64 1.91
N GLY A 107 15.38 -2.74 2.33
CA GLY A 107 16.81 -2.76 2.60
C GLY A 107 17.65 -2.42 1.36
N GLY A 108 17.09 -2.51 0.14
CA GLY A 108 17.75 -2.11 -1.11
C GLY A 108 18.21 -0.65 -1.12
N THR A 109 17.67 0.20 -0.25
CA THR A 109 18.14 1.60 -0.06
C THR A 109 19.48 1.70 0.67
N ARG A 110 19.93 0.62 1.30
CA ARG A 110 21.19 0.54 2.07
C ARG A 110 22.09 -0.62 1.67
N MET A 111 21.57 -1.59 0.90
CA MET A 111 22.35 -2.70 0.39
C MET A 111 23.17 -2.25 -0.82
N PHE A 112 24.48 -2.50 -0.78
CA PHE A 112 25.34 -2.38 -1.95
C PHE A 112 25.26 -3.69 -2.73
N PHE A 113 24.65 -3.67 -3.91
CA PHE A 113 24.73 -4.81 -4.83
C PHE A 113 26.11 -4.80 -5.49
N THR A 114 26.99 -5.71 -5.10
CA THR A 114 28.37 -5.81 -5.62
C THR A 114 28.46 -6.43 -7.02
N GLN A 115 27.35 -6.52 -7.76
CA GLN A 115 27.34 -7.07 -9.12
C GLN A 115 26.72 -6.07 -10.09
N THR A 116 27.59 -5.27 -10.71
CA THR A 116 27.41 -4.83 -12.09
C THR A 116 28.07 -5.88 -12.98
N ALA A 117 27.25 -6.63 -13.71
CA ALA A 117 27.68 -7.35 -14.90
C ALA A 117 27.02 -6.67 -16.11
#